data_AF-A0A836L563-F1
#
_entry.id   AF-A0A836L563-F1
#
_cell.length_a   1.000
_cell.length_b   1.000
_cell.length_c   1.000
_cell.angle_alpha   90.00
_cell.angle_beta   90.00
_cell.angle_gamma   90.00
#
_symmetry.space_group_name_H-M   'P 1'
#
loop_
_entity.id
_entity.type
_entity.pdbx_description
1 polymer ?
#
loop_
_entity_poly.entity_id
_entity_poly.type
_entity_poly.pdbx_seq_one_letter_code
_entity_poly.pdbx_strand_id
1 'polypeptide(L)'
;MHAVFGVLYLQQAYQFTPREMTIVYLSGVAVGMFTLPFGVLYDWFGPRIVVALGSIIASLGHMLFALTFAGHIPHTVSNCAVFYAVMCWGCYALNVAALPAVLTHMPRDRGQPTGLLQTFSGLGASVFACLFRGFFENNFENLMWFMFALTLAAGAGGTWFLEDAPYVVNRWQQHRITSYPCASSFIAT
;
A
#
# COMPACT_ATOMS: atom_id res chain seq x y z
N MET A 1 -7.86 9.06 -1.82
CA MET A 1 -7.26 9.00 -0.47
C MET A 1 -6.33 10.18 -0.20
N HIS A 2 -5.19 10.28 -0.90
CA HIS A 2 -4.17 11.33 -0.71
C HIS A 2 -4.71 12.78 -0.67
N ALA A 3 -5.61 13.17 -1.59
CA ALA A 3 -6.20 14.52 -1.61
C ALA A 3 -7.35 14.73 -0.59
N VAL A 4 -8.04 13.67 -0.18
CA VAL A 4 -9.19 13.73 0.75
C VAL A 4 -8.71 13.86 2.19
N PHE A 5 -7.61 13.16 2.55
CA PHE A 5 -6.96 13.29 3.86
C PHE A 5 -6.22 14.62 4.03
N GLY A 6 -5.62 15.18 2.96
CA GLY A 6 -4.88 16.45 3.07
C GLY A 6 -5.78 17.66 3.29
N VAL A 7 -6.86 17.79 2.52
CA VAL A 7 -7.67 19.02 2.49
C VAL A 7 -8.81 19.00 3.52
N LEU A 8 -9.53 17.88 3.71
CA LEU A 8 -10.68 17.87 4.63
C LEU A 8 -10.27 17.64 6.10
N TYR A 9 -9.34 16.72 6.35
CA TYR A 9 -9.00 16.30 7.71
C TYR A 9 -8.15 17.34 8.47
N LEU A 10 -7.11 17.91 7.82
CA LEU A 10 -6.22 18.89 8.48
C LEU A 10 -6.81 20.29 8.55
N GLN A 11 -7.65 20.68 7.57
CA GLN A 11 -8.22 22.03 7.53
C GLN A 11 -9.44 22.16 8.44
N GLN A 12 -10.29 21.13 8.49
CA GLN A 12 -11.55 21.18 9.24
C GLN A 12 -11.36 20.80 10.73
N ALA A 13 -10.41 19.91 11.06
CA ALA A 13 -10.16 19.49 12.45
C ALA A 13 -9.05 20.28 13.18
N TYR A 14 -8.04 20.80 12.48
CA TYR A 14 -6.84 21.36 13.12
C TYR A 14 -6.47 22.80 12.76
N GLN A 15 -7.22 23.48 11.87
CA GLN A 15 -6.95 24.86 11.46
C GLN A 15 -5.50 25.08 10.95
N PHE A 16 -4.87 24.06 10.36
CA PHE A 16 -3.49 24.19 9.87
C PHE A 16 -3.41 25.17 8.69
N THR A 17 -2.26 25.81 8.53
CA THR A 17 -1.99 26.68 7.39
C THR A 17 -1.81 25.80 6.13
N PRO A 18 -2.29 26.21 4.94
CA PRO A 18 -2.12 25.42 3.70
C PRO A 18 -0.66 25.04 3.39
N ARG A 19 0.31 25.85 3.86
CA ARG A 19 1.75 25.57 3.77
C ARG A 19 2.14 24.30 4.53
N GLU A 20 1.65 24.13 5.76
CA GLU A 20 2.01 23.00 6.64
C GLU A 20 1.41 21.69 6.12
N MET A 21 0.19 21.76 5.58
CA MET A 21 -0.45 20.63 4.90
C MET A 21 0.37 20.13 3.71
N THR A 22 0.90 21.06 2.92
CA THR A 22 1.71 20.74 1.75
C THR A 22 3.03 20.08 2.16
N ILE A 23 3.65 20.52 3.26
CA ILE A 23 4.88 19.91 3.81
C ILE A 23 4.62 18.47 4.25
N VAL A 24 3.55 18.24 5.03
CA VAL A 24 3.14 16.89 5.46
C VAL A 24 2.91 15.99 4.23
N TYR A 25 2.17 16.49 3.25
CA TYR A 25 1.88 15.76 2.02
C TYR A 25 3.15 15.38 1.24
N LEU A 26 4.02 16.36 0.96
CA LEU A 26 5.25 16.16 0.19
C LEU A 26 6.19 15.19 0.92
N SER A 27 6.29 15.26 2.24
CA SER A 27 7.11 14.34 3.01
C SER A 27 6.63 12.89 2.88
N GLY A 28 5.31 12.64 2.90
CA GLY A 28 4.78 11.29 2.73
C GLY A 28 4.97 10.75 1.32
N VAL A 29 4.77 11.59 0.31
CA VAL A 29 5.03 11.22 -1.10
C VAL A 29 6.53 10.95 -1.31
N ALA A 30 7.41 11.79 -0.80
CA ALA A 30 8.86 11.61 -0.92
C ALA A 30 9.33 10.28 -0.30
N VAL A 31 8.81 9.92 0.88
CA VAL A 31 9.09 8.62 1.50
C VAL A 31 8.46 7.47 0.71
N GLY A 32 7.25 7.66 0.18
CA GLY A 32 6.58 6.68 -0.67
C GLY A 32 7.34 6.33 -1.96
N MET A 33 8.05 7.31 -2.54
CA MET A 33 8.91 7.10 -3.71
C MET A 33 10.11 6.18 -3.42
N PHE A 34 10.48 5.97 -2.14
CA PHE A 34 11.43 4.93 -1.73
C PHE A 34 10.79 3.53 -1.73
N THR A 35 10.38 3.13 -2.93
CA THR A 35 9.72 1.86 -3.23
C THR A 35 10.71 0.77 -3.66
N LEU A 36 11.90 1.15 -4.13
CA LEU A 36 12.96 0.23 -4.57
C LEU A 36 13.24 -0.94 -3.62
N PRO A 37 13.35 -0.78 -2.28
CA PRO A 37 13.59 -1.91 -1.39
C PRO A 37 12.45 -2.93 -1.40
N PHE A 38 11.20 -2.49 -1.58
CA PHE A 38 10.05 -3.40 -1.69
C PHE A 38 10.03 -4.17 -3.00
N GLY A 39 10.53 -3.58 -4.09
CA GLY A 39 10.72 -4.29 -5.35
C GLY A 39 11.74 -5.43 -5.22
N VAL A 40 12.87 -5.19 -4.54
CA VAL A 40 13.86 -6.25 -4.26
C VAL A 40 13.27 -7.32 -3.34
N LEU A 41 12.48 -6.93 -2.34
CA LEU A 41 11.83 -7.88 -1.45
C LEU A 41 10.79 -8.75 -2.18
N TYR A 42 10.07 -8.17 -3.14
CA TYR A 42 9.13 -8.87 -4.01
C TYR A 42 9.82 -9.96 -4.84
N ASP A 43 11.00 -9.67 -5.41
CA ASP A 43 11.78 -10.63 -6.19
C ASP A 43 12.32 -11.81 -5.36
N TRP A 44 12.46 -11.65 -4.04
CA TRP A 44 13.06 -12.67 -3.15
C TRP A 44 12.02 -13.54 -2.44
N PHE A 45 10.95 -12.94 -1.94
CA PHE A 45 9.96 -13.59 -1.07
C PHE A 45 8.61 -13.83 -1.75
N GLY A 46 8.43 -13.34 -2.98
CA GLY A 46 7.19 -13.46 -3.74
C GLY A 46 6.11 -12.46 -3.31
N PRO A 47 4.99 -12.40 -4.07
CA PRO A 47 3.92 -11.43 -3.90
C PRO A 47 3.18 -11.53 -2.56
N ARG A 48 2.98 -12.73 -2.02
CA ARG A 48 2.20 -12.96 -0.78
C ARG A 48 2.75 -12.23 0.43
N ILE A 49 4.06 -12.35 0.67
CA ILE A 49 4.71 -11.79 1.86
C ILE A 49 4.76 -10.26 1.76
N VAL A 50 4.97 -9.71 0.56
CA VAL A 50 4.97 -8.26 0.36
C VAL A 50 3.59 -7.66 0.54
N VAL A 51 2.53 -8.33 0.09
CA VAL A 51 1.14 -7.86 0.33
C VAL A 51 0.76 -7.96 1.81
N ALA A 52 1.17 -9.02 2.51
CA ALA A 52 0.96 -9.14 3.95
C ALA A 52 1.68 -8.01 4.72
N LEU A 53 2.97 -7.78 4.44
CA LEU A 53 3.73 -6.71 5.08
C LEU A 53 3.19 -5.31 4.74
N GLY A 54 2.88 -5.07 3.47
CA GLY A 54 2.31 -3.79 3.02
C GLY A 54 0.97 -3.49 3.68
N SER A 55 0.10 -4.48 3.84
CA SER A 55 -1.19 -4.31 4.51
C SER A 55 -1.07 -4.13 6.03
N ILE A 56 -0.11 -4.78 6.69
CA ILE A 56 0.19 -4.55 8.11
C ILE A 56 0.72 -3.11 8.31
N ILE A 57 1.64 -2.65 7.46
CA ILE A 57 2.19 -1.29 7.55
C ILE A 57 1.11 -0.24 7.25
N ALA A 58 0.28 -0.48 6.24
CA ALA A 58 -0.82 0.42 5.88
C ALA A 58 -1.90 0.48 6.97
N SER A 59 -2.27 -0.67 7.55
CA SER A 59 -3.23 -0.73 8.67
C SER A 59 -2.64 -0.07 9.92
N LEU A 60 -1.36 -0.29 10.23
CA LEU A 60 -0.68 0.43 11.31
C LEU A 60 -0.73 1.94 11.10
N GLY A 61 -0.52 2.44 9.87
CA GLY A 61 -0.69 3.85 9.53
C GLY A 61 -2.09 4.39 9.87
N HIS A 62 -3.15 3.66 9.50
CA HIS A 62 -4.53 4.04 9.83
C HIS A 62 -4.81 3.98 11.34
N MET A 63 -4.27 2.99 12.04
CA MET A 63 -4.39 2.86 13.50
C MET A 63 -3.72 4.04 14.22
N LEU A 64 -2.52 4.43 13.79
CA LEU A 64 -1.80 5.58 14.37
C LEU A 64 -2.60 6.87 14.16
N PHE A 65 -3.19 7.07 12.98
CA PHE A 65 -4.11 8.18 12.76
C PHE A 65 -5.35 8.10 13.65
N ALA A 66 -5.97 6.93 13.84
CA ALA A 66 -7.13 6.80 14.72
C ALA A 66 -6.78 7.18 16.17
N LEU A 67 -5.60 6.77 16.64
CA LEU A 67 -5.11 7.08 17.98
C LEU A 67 -4.80 8.58 18.15
N THR A 68 -4.37 9.26 17.10
CA THR A 68 -4.24 10.73 17.15
C THR A 68 -5.58 11.40 17.35
N PHE A 69 -6.66 10.94 16.69
CA PHE A 69 -8.00 11.51 16.88
C PHE A 69 -8.58 11.23 18.27
N ALA A 70 -8.22 10.11 18.89
CA ALA A 70 -8.58 9.79 20.27
C ALA A 70 -7.87 10.67 21.34
N GLY A 71 -7.07 11.65 20.93
CA GLY A 71 -6.45 12.64 21.82
C GLY A 71 -5.26 12.12 22.63
N HIS A 72 -4.73 10.93 22.30
CA HIS A 72 -3.64 10.31 23.06
C HIS A 72 -2.25 10.81 22.66
N ILE A 73 -2.12 11.53 21.54
CA ILE A 73 -0.84 11.97 20.96
C ILE A 73 -0.91 13.48 20.63
N PRO A 74 0.11 14.29 20.97
CA PRO A 74 0.13 15.71 20.65
C PRO A 74 0.17 15.97 19.14
N HIS A 75 -0.71 16.85 18.68
CA HIS A 75 -0.95 17.22 17.28
C HIS A 75 0.13 18.15 16.72
N THR A 76 1.37 17.67 16.64
CA THR A 76 2.46 18.41 15.99
C THR A 76 2.55 18.06 14.52
N VAL A 77 2.94 19.03 13.69
CA VAL A 77 3.12 18.87 12.24
C VAL A 77 4.08 17.72 11.92
N SER A 78 5.12 17.53 12.74
CA SER A 78 6.10 16.44 12.60
C SER A 78 5.49 15.06 12.82
N ASN A 79 4.62 14.90 13.82
CA ASN A 79 3.98 13.61 14.09
C ASN A 79 3.02 13.23 12.96
N CYS A 80 2.22 14.19 12.49
CA CYS A 80 1.33 13.99 11.34
C CYS A 80 2.11 13.63 10.07
N ALA A 81 3.27 14.26 9.84
CA ALA A 81 4.16 13.92 8.72
C ALA A 81 4.66 12.47 8.78
N VAL A 82 5.11 12.02 9.96
CA VAL A 82 5.61 10.65 10.13
C VAL A 82 4.49 9.62 9.95
N PHE A 83 3.32 9.85 10.54
CA PHE A 83 2.18 8.93 10.39
C PHE A 83 1.70 8.85 8.94
N TYR A 84 1.65 9.99 8.24
CA TYR A 84 1.33 10.04 6.83
C TYR A 84 2.37 9.31 5.98
N ALA A 85 3.66 9.49 6.28
CA ALA A 85 4.74 8.81 5.58
C ALA A 85 4.66 7.28 5.71
N VAL A 86 4.40 6.76 6.91
CA VAL A 86 4.22 5.31 7.13
C VAL A 86 3.01 4.77 6.35
N MET A 87 1.89 5.48 6.38
CA MET A 87 0.68 5.11 5.63
C MET A 87 0.94 5.10 4.12
N CYS A 88 1.58 6.15 3.58
CA CYS A 88 1.96 6.23 2.18
C CYS A 88 2.88 5.05 1.82
N TRP A 89 3.88 4.76 2.65
CA TRP A 89 4.86 3.71 2.40
C TRP A 89 4.21 2.33 2.27
N GLY A 90 3.26 1.99 3.15
CA GLY A 90 2.48 0.75 3.05
C GLY A 90 1.61 0.70 1.78
N CYS A 91 1.02 1.82 1.39
CA CYS A 91 0.19 1.91 0.18
C CYS A 91 1.01 1.73 -1.11
N TYR A 92 2.21 2.32 -1.16
CA TYR A 92 3.14 2.11 -2.28
C TYR A 92 3.65 0.68 -2.34
N ALA A 93 3.93 0.04 -1.20
CA ALA A 93 4.32 -1.38 -1.15
C ALA A 93 3.24 -2.29 -1.75
N LEU A 94 1.96 -2.03 -1.48
CA LEU A 94 0.85 -2.79 -2.07
C LEU A 94 0.74 -2.59 -3.59
N ASN A 95 0.92 -1.36 -4.08
CA ASN A 95 0.88 -1.08 -5.52
C ASN A 95 2.01 -1.81 -6.27
N VAL A 96 3.19 -1.85 -5.66
CA VAL A 96 4.39 -2.51 -6.20
C VAL A 96 4.26 -4.02 -6.18
N ALA A 97 3.47 -4.58 -5.27
CA ALA A 97 3.16 -6.01 -5.28
C ALA A 97 2.03 -6.39 -6.25
N ALA A 98 1.00 -5.55 -6.39
CA ALA A 98 -0.16 -5.83 -7.22
C ALA A 98 0.15 -5.75 -8.73
N LEU A 99 0.94 -4.76 -9.16
CA LEU A 99 1.33 -4.57 -10.56
C LEU A 99 2.01 -5.81 -11.18
N PRO A 100 3.15 -6.31 -10.66
CA PRO A 100 3.81 -7.50 -11.18
C PRO A 100 2.95 -8.75 -11.07
N ALA A 101 2.15 -8.91 -10.01
CA ALA A 101 1.23 -10.05 -9.89
C ALA A 101 0.25 -10.09 -11.08
N VAL A 102 -0.41 -8.97 -11.38
CA VAL A 102 -1.33 -8.87 -12.53
C VAL A 102 -0.61 -9.09 -13.87
N LEU A 103 0.59 -8.55 -14.03
CA LEU A 103 1.38 -8.69 -15.25
C LEU A 103 1.84 -10.15 -15.50
N THR A 104 2.10 -10.92 -14.44
CA THR A 104 2.45 -12.35 -14.57
C THR A 104 1.29 -13.21 -15.04
N HIS A 105 0.04 -12.85 -14.73
CA HIS A 105 -1.14 -13.60 -15.15
C HIS A 105 -1.53 -13.34 -16.63
N MET A 106 -1.19 -12.17 -17.19
CA MET A 106 -1.53 -11.81 -18.57
C MET A 106 -0.31 -11.28 -19.34
N PRO A 107 0.59 -12.17 -19.80
CA PRO A 107 1.84 -11.77 -20.46
C PRO A 107 1.64 -11.19 -21.87
N ARG A 108 0.50 -11.47 -22.52
CA ARG A 108 0.20 -11.10 -23.91
C ARG A 108 -0.12 -9.61 -24.08
N ASP A 109 -0.94 -9.04 -23.17
CA ASP A 109 -1.41 -7.65 -23.23
C ASP A 109 -1.31 -6.99 -21.86
N ARG A 110 -0.14 -6.40 -21.57
CA ARG A 110 0.18 -5.82 -20.25
C ARG A 110 -0.54 -4.50 -19.94
N GLY A 111 -0.97 -3.78 -20.98
CA GLY A 111 -1.57 -2.44 -20.83
C GLY A 111 -3.00 -2.46 -20.31
N GLN A 112 -3.85 -3.35 -20.81
CA GLN A 112 -5.26 -3.45 -20.43
C GLN A 112 -5.48 -3.77 -18.93
N PRO A 113 -4.82 -4.79 -18.34
CA PRO A 113 -5.06 -5.13 -16.95
C PRO A 113 -4.46 -4.11 -15.98
N THR A 114 -3.35 -3.45 -16.37
CA THR A 114 -2.76 -2.34 -15.60
C THR A 114 -3.70 -1.14 -15.58
N GLY A 115 -4.31 -0.81 -16.72
CA GLY A 115 -5.32 0.25 -16.81
C GLY A 115 -6.51 -0.02 -15.89
N LEU A 116 -7.02 -1.26 -15.91
CA LEU A 116 -8.14 -1.68 -15.05
C LEU A 116 -7.79 -1.60 -13.56
N LEU A 117 -6.58 -2.01 -13.17
CA LEU A 117 -6.12 -1.91 -11.78
C LEU A 117 -6.09 -0.45 -11.29
N GLN A 118 -5.62 0.45 -12.14
CA GLN A 118 -5.56 1.88 -11.83
C GLN A 118 -6.96 2.50 -11.75
N THR A 119 -7.91 2.09 -12.61
CA THR A 119 -9.29 2.60 -12.55
C THR A 119 -9.99 2.16 -11.26
N PHE A 120 -9.80 0.93 -10.81
CA PHE A 120 -10.32 0.47 -9.50
C PHE A 120 -9.73 1.25 -8.33
N SER A 121 -8.43 1.57 -8.39
CA SER A 121 -7.77 2.39 -7.37
C SER A 121 -8.35 3.80 -7.29
N GLY A 122 -8.63 4.42 -8.45
CA GLY A 122 -9.29 5.72 -8.54
C GLY A 122 -10.75 5.68 -8.06
N LEU A 123 -11.50 4.65 -8.48
CA LEU A 123 -12.89 4.44 -8.09
C LEU A 123 -13.02 4.29 -6.57
N GLY A 124 -12.14 3.51 -5.95
CA GLY A 124 -12.11 3.35 -4.49
C GLY A 124 -11.99 4.70 -3.78
N ALA A 125 -11.04 5.55 -4.20
CA ALA A 125 -10.87 6.88 -3.61
C ALA A 125 -12.14 7.75 -3.69
N SER A 126 -12.87 7.69 -4.80
CA SER A 126 -14.12 8.43 -4.99
C SER A 126 -15.26 7.88 -4.12
N VAL A 127 -15.40 6.55 -4.04
CA VAL A 127 -16.41 5.90 -3.18
C VAL A 127 -16.20 6.30 -1.73
N PHE A 128 -14.96 6.29 -1.24
CA PHE A 128 -14.68 6.71 0.15
C PHE A 128 -14.93 8.21 0.38
N ALA A 129 -14.67 9.06 -0.62
CA ALA A 129 -14.99 10.49 -0.52
C ALA A 129 -16.50 10.72 -0.38
N CYS A 130 -17.31 10.01 -1.16
CA CYS A 130 -18.77 10.06 -1.06
C CYS A 130 -19.29 9.47 0.25
N LEU A 131 -18.72 8.34 0.70
CA LEU A 131 -19.10 7.69 1.96
C LEU A 131 -18.84 8.59 3.17
N PHE A 132 -17.68 9.25 3.20
CA PHE A 132 -17.35 10.20 4.27
C PHE A 132 -18.37 11.34 4.32
N ARG A 133 -18.70 11.92 3.16
CA ARG A 133 -19.64 13.04 3.07
C ARG A 133 -21.09 12.64 3.38
N GLY A 134 -21.47 11.38 3.13
CA GLY A 134 -22.84 10.91 3.29
C GLY A 134 -23.17 10.28 4.64
N PHE A 135 -22.21 9.61 5.29
CA PHE A 135 -22.48 8.79 6.49
C PHE A 135 -21.85 9.33 7.77
N PHE A 136 -20.76 10.10 7.66
CA PHE A 136 -20.02 10.62 8.81
C PHE A 136 -20.06 12.15 8.82
N GLU A 137 -21.18 12.72 9.27
CA GLU A 137 -21.20 14.14 9.64
C GLU A 137 -20.31 14.36 10.87
N ASN A 138 -19.10 14.89 10.64
CA ASN A 138 -18.13 15.39 11.63
C ASN A 138 -17.48 14.40 12.61
N ASN A 139 -17.77 13.09 12.56
CA ASN A 139 -17.11 12.08 13.40
C ASN A 139 -15.93 11.40 12.69
N PHE A 140 -14.79 12.09 12.67
CA PHE A 140 -13.54 11.66 12.02
C PHE A 140 -12.93 10.37 12.60
N GLU A 141 -13.11 10.14 13.90
CA GLU A 141 -12.57 8.95 14.59
C GLU A 141 -13.16 7.65 14.04
N ASN A 142 -14.48 7.61 13.86
CA ASN A 142 -15.19 6.43 13.38
C ASN A 142 -14.83 6.09 11.93
N LEU A 143 -14.56 7.10 11.08
CA LEU A 143 -14.08 6.83 9.73
C LEU A 143 -12.68 6.20 9.76
N MET A 144 -11.79 6.65 10.64
CA MET A 144 -10.44 6.11 10.70
C MET A 144 -10.42 4.65 11.17
N TRP A 145 -11.26 4.30 12.15
CA TRP A 145 -11.48 2.91 12.55
C TRP A 145 -12.08 2.05 11.43
N PHE A 146 -13.04 2.60 10.68
CA PHE A 146 -13.60 1.91 9.51
C PHE A 146 -12.53 1.65 8.43
N MET A 147 -11.68 2.64 8.14
CA MET A 147 -10.57 2.51 7.18
C MET A 147 -9.51 1.51 7.64
N PHE A 148 -9.21 1.48 8.94
CA PHE A 148 -8.34 0.47 9.53
C PHE A 148 -8.90 -0.94 9.30
N ALA A 149 -10.16 -1.17 9.70
CA ALA A 149 -10.81 -2.48 9.55
C ALA A 149 -10.90 -2.91 8.08
N LEU A 150 -11.23 -1.98 7.19
CA LEU A 150 -11.32 -2.25 5.75
C LEU A 150 -9.95 -2.58 5.14
N THR A 151 -8.90 -1.84 5.51
CA THR A 151 -7.53 -2.09 5.01
C THR A 151 -7.02 -3.44 5.50
N LEU A 152 -7.35 -3.82 6.74
CA LEU A 152 -6.98 -5.11 7.31
C LEU A 152 -7.77 -6.25 6.64
N ALA A 153 -9.07 -6.08 6.42
CA ALA A 153 -9.90 -7.06 5.71
C ALA A 153 -9.46 -7.23 4.24
N ALA A 154 -9.16 -6.13 3.54
CA ALA A 154 -8.63 -6.17 2.18
C ALA A 154 -7.22 -6.79 2.13
N GLY A 155 -6.38 -6.52 3.14
CA GLY A 155 -5.07 -7.16 3.30
C GLY A 155 -5.18 -8.67 3.52
N ALA A 156 -6.05 -9.10 4.44
CA ALA A 156 -6.31 -10.51 4.72
C ALA A 156 -6.90 -11.23 3.48
N GLY A 157 -7.88 -10.61 2.81
CA GLY A 157 -8.40 -11.08 1.54
C GLY A 157 -7.32 -11.19 0.47
N GLY A 158 -6.44 -10.18 0.38
CA GLY A 158 -5.25 -10.21 -0.47
C GLY A 158 -4.36 -11.42 -0.17
N THR A 159 -3.99 -11.65 1.10
CA THR A 159 -3.16 -12.81 1.44
C THR A 159 -3.80 -14.17 1.15
N TRP A 160 -5.14 -14.25 1.22
CA TRP A 160 -5.89 -15.48 0.98
C TRP A 160 -6.07 -15.78 -0.52
N PHE A 161 -6.47 -14.76 -1.30
CA PHE A 161 -6.80 -14.90 -2.73
C PHE A 161 -5.58 -14.76 -3.65
N LEU A 162 -4.51 -14.10 -3.21
CA LEU A 162 -3.26 -14.05 -3.95
C LEU A 162 -2.53 -15.39 -3.74
N GLU A 163 -2.87 -16.40 -4.53
CA GLU A 163 -2.02 -17.57 -4.73
C GLU A 163 -0.95 -17.23 -5.77
N ASP A 164 0.30 -17.63 -5.50
CA ASP A 164 1.40 -17.47 -6.44
C ASP A 164 1.01 -18.10 -7.78
N ALA A 165 1.16 -17.35 -8.88
CA ALA A 165 1.06 -17.93 -10.21
C ALA A 165 2.09 -19.08 -10.30
N PRO A 166 1.68 -20.33 -10.58
CA PRO A 166 2.50 -21.53 -10.44
C PRO A 166 3.70 -21.64 -11.43
N TYR A 167 4.02 -20.55 -12.13
CA TYR A 167 5.00 -20.51 -13.22
C TYR A 167 6.22 -19.64 -12.90
N VAL A 168 6.26 -18.93 -11.77
CA VAL A 168 7.40 -18.08 -11.37
C VAL A 168 8.17 -18.76 -10.24
N VAL A 169 9.38 -19.24 -10.57
CA VAL A 169 10.29 -19.86 -9.60
C VAL A 169 10.97 -18.73 -8.82
N ASN A 170 10.72 -18.63 -7.51
CA ASN A 170 11.41 -17.65 -6.67
C ASN A 170 12.94 -17.89 -6.74
N ARG A 171 13.76 -16.84 -6.68
CA ARG A 171 15.24 -16.99 -6.65
C ARG A 171 15.73 -17.90 -5.50
N TRP A 172 14.96 -17.97 -4.42
CA TRP A 172 15.14 -18.92 -3.32
C TRP A 172 14.93 -20.39 -3.73
N GLN A 173 13.93 -20.68 -4.56
CA GLN A 173 13.76 -22.00 -5.17
C GLN A 173 14.83 -22.25 -6.23
N GLN A 174 15.25 -21.23 -6.99
CA GLN A 174 16.31 -21.34 -7.99
C GLN A 174 17.67 -21.72 -7.38
N HIS A 175 18.03 -21.17 -6.20
CA HIS A 175 19.23 -21.55 -5.44
C HIS A 175 19.19 -23.00 -4.92
N ARG A 176 18.01 -23.55 -4.63
CA ARG A 176 17.87 -24.98 -4.27
C ARG A 176 18.01 -25.91 -5.47
N ILE A 177 17.65 -25.45 -6.68
CA ILE A 177 17.74 -26.26 -7.90
C ILE A 177 19.17 -26.29 -8.46
N THR A 178 19.93 -25.19 -8.34
CA THR A 178 21.35 -25.13 -8.76
C THR A 178 22.32 -25.91 -7.86
N SER A 179 21.84 -26.43 -6.73
CA SER A 179 22.62 -27.30 -5.82
C SER A 179 22.75 -28.74 -6.31
N TYR A 180 22.20 -29.10 -7.49
CA TYR A 180 22.54 -30.33 -8.22
C TYR A 180 23.58 -30.01 -9.31
N PRO A 181 24.89 -30.20 -9.08
CA PRO A 181 25.95 -29.94 -10.06
C PRO A 181 26.05 -31.04 -11.15
N CYS A 182 24.95 -31.54 -11.70
CA CYS A 182 25.00 -32.66 -12.65
C CYS A 182 24.23 -32.45 -13.97
N ALA A 183 23.96 -31.21 -14.37
CA ALA A 183 23.32 -30.92 -15.67
C ALA A 183 23.93 -29.73 -16.43
N SER A 184 25.15 -29.28 -16.09
CA SER A 184 25.85 -28.23 -16.85
C SER A 184 26.80 -28.76 -17.93
N SER A 185 26.81 -30.06 -18.21
CA SER A 185 27.73 -30.69 -19.18
C SER A 185 27.07 -31.13 -20.50
N PHE A 186 25.80 -30.78 -20.77
CA PHE A 186 25.09 -31.25 -21.98
C PHE A 186 24.64 -30.17 -22.96
N ILE A 187 24.96 -28.89 -22.74
CA ILE A 187 24.61 -27.79 -23.67
C ILE A 187 25.85 -26.97 -24.05
N ALA A 188 26.97 -27.67 -24.27
CA ALA A 188 28.16 -27.10 -24.88
C ALA A 188 28.73 -28.08 -25.92
N THR A 189 27.94 -28.39 -26.95
CA THR A 189 28.44 -28.82 -28.27
C THR A 189 27.44 -28.40 -29.33
#